data_AF-A0A932U0Y4-F1
#
_entry.id   AF-A0A932U0Y4-F1
#
_cell.length_a   1.000
_cell.length_b   1.000
_cell.length_c   1.000
_cell.angle_alpha   90.00
_cell.angle_beta   90.00
_cell.angle_gamma   90.00
#
_symmetry.space_group_name_H-M   'P 1'
#
loop_
_entity.id
_entity.type
_entity.pdbx_description
1 polymer ?
#
loop_
_entity_poly.entity_id
_entity_poly.type
_entity_poly.pdbx_seq_one_letter_code
_entity_poly.pdbx_strand_id
1 'polypeptide(L)'
;MANTLKHKRPRTTQTKVADMTTDELQTMMETLIDRKIAEWIGDPDAGLELRTEIIASIERQRREYATGKRGKSLDDVAQRLELD
;
A
#
# COMPACT_ATOMS: atom_id res chain seq x y z
N MET A 1 38.59 -34.45 36.64
CA MET A 1 38.31 -34.76 35.22
C MET A 1 37.14 -33.88 34.78
N ALA A 2 37.42 -32.79 34.08
CA ALA A 2 36.40 -31.84 33.64
C ALA A 2 36.33 -31.89 32.11
N ASN A 3 35.17 -32.22 31.55
CA ASN A 3 34.86 -31.84 30.18
C ASN A 3 33.35 -31.76 29.96
N THR A 4 32.77 -30.61 30.23
CA THR A 4 31.40 -30.27 29.83
C THR A 4 31.45 -29.62 28.45
N LEU A 5 31.16 -30.42 27.43
CA LEU A 5 31.03 -30.02 26.03
C LEU A 5 29.85 -29.05 25.87
N LYS A 6 30.11 -27.75 25.96
CA LYS A 6 29.16 -26.70 25.62
C LYS A 6 28.86 -26.75 24.12
N HIS A 7 27.74 -27.35 23.75
CA HIS A 7 27.25 -27.36 22.38
C HIS A 7 26.84 -25.93 21.98
N LYS A 8 27.69 -25.25 21.21
CA LYS A 8 27.34 -23.98 20.56
C LYS A 8 26.31 -24.28 19.47
N ARG A 9 25.07 -23.79 19.67
CA ARG A 9 24.02 -23.82 18.63
C ARG A 9 24.50 -23.04 17.40
N PRO A 10 24.21 -23.49 16.17
CA PRO A 10 24.61 -22.80 14.96
C PRO A 10 23.98 -21.40 14.97
N ARG A 11 24.80 -20.37 14.80
CA ARG A 11 24.32 -18.99 14.64
C ARG A 11 23.59 -18.93 13.31
N THR A 12 22.26 -18.87 13.36
CA THR A 12 21.48 -18.28 12.28
C THR A 12 22.10 -16.93 11.92
N THR A 13 22.17 -16.63 10.62
CA THR A 13 22.59 -15.34 10.03
C THR A 13 21.60 -14.24 10.39
N GLN A 14 21.45 -13.98 11.68
CA GLN A 14 20.54 -13.00 12.24
C GLN A 14 21.34 -11.71 12.40
N THR A 15 21.07 -10.74 11.52
CA THR A 15 21.61 -9.39 11.61
C THR A 15 21.26 -8.83 12.98
N LYS A 16 22.26 -8.51 13.80
CA LYS A 16 22.01 -7.94 15.12
C LYS A 16 21.91 -6.44 14.99
N VAL A 17 21.04 -5.83 15.80
CA VAL A 17 20.94 -4.36 15.91
C VAL A 17 22.30 -3.73 16.27
N ALA A 18 23.10 -4.43 17.07
CA ALA A 18 24.45 -3.98 17.43
C ALA A 18 25.45 -3.95 16.25
N ASP A 19 25.13 -4.62 15.15
CA ASP A 19 25.94 -4.64 13.92
C ASP A 19 25.48 -3.55 12.92
N MET A 20 24.42 -2.78 13.24
CA MET A 20 23.89 -1.70 12.40
C MET A 20 24.51 -0.35 12.77
N THR A 21 24.64 0.52 11.77
CA THR A 21 24.91 1.94 11.97
C THR A 21 23.68 2.68 12.51
N THR A 22 23.87 3.88 13.06
CA THR A 22 22.77 4.74 13.52
C THR A 22 21.80 5.09 12.40
N ASP A 23 22.33 5.32 11.19
CA ASP A 23 21.54 5.71 10.03
C ASP A 23 20.67 4.55 9.55
N GLU A 24 21.22 3.33 9.48
CA GLU A 24 20.45 2.12 9.16
C GLU A 24 19.35 1.85 10.20
N LEU A 25 19.64 2.09 11.48
CA LEU A 25 18.65 1.97 12.54
C LEU A 25 17.54 3.01 12.39
N GLN A 26 17.89 4.26 12.06
CA GLN A 26 16.93 5.32 11.82
C GLN A 26 16.02 5.00 10.63
N THR A 27 16.58 4.59 9.49
CA THR A 27 15.80 4.21 8.30
C THR A 27 14.87 3.02 8.58
N MET A 28 15.33 2.03 9.36
CA MET A 28 14.49 0.91 9.77
C MET A 28 13.31 1.38 10.66
N MET A 29 13.55 2.32 11.57
CA MET A 29 12.51 2.89 12.43
C MET A 29 11.51 3.73 11.62
N GLU A 30 11.96 4.59 10.72
CA GLU A 30 11.10 5.39 9.83
C GLU A 30 10.16 4.48 9.02
N THR A 31 10.71 3.43 8.41
CA THR A 31 9.92 2.44 7.65
C THR A 31 8.87 1.73 8.52
N LEU A 32 9.23 1.38 9.76
CA LEU A 32 8.31 0.75 10.70
C LEU A 32 7.20 1.71 11.14
N ILE A 33 7.54 2.98 11.38
CA ILE A 33 6.59 4.01 11.77
C ILE A 33 5.62 4.27 10.62
N ASP A 34 6.09 4.45 9.39
CA ASP A 34 5.23 4.66 8.22
C ASP A 34 4.26 3.49 8.02
N ARG A 35 4.77 2.26 8.13
CA ARG A 35 3.91 1.07 8.08
C ARG A 35 2.86 1.08 9.19
N LYS A 36 3.22 1.46 10.41
CA LYS A 36 2.28 1.48 11.54
C LYS A 36 1.27 2.61 11.42
N ILE A 37 1.66 3.76 10.92
CA ILE A 37 0.78 4.89 10.62
C ILE A 37 -0.21 4.48 9.52
N ALA A 38 0.25 3.85 8.44
CA ALA A 38 -0.64 3.34 7.40
C ALA A 38 -1.64 2.28 7.93
N GLU A 39 -1.18 1.40 8.82
CA GLU A 39 -2.05 0.43 9.50
C GLU A 39 -3.09 1.11 10.43
N TRP A 40 -2.77 2.27 11.03
CA TRP A 40 -3.67 3.01 11.92
C TRP A 40 -4.65 3.94 11.19
N ILE A 41 -4.22 4.56 10.10
CA ILE A 41 -5.06 5.46 9.30
C ILE A 41 -6.12 4.66 8.52
N GLY A 42 -5.90 3.36 8.32
CA GLY A 42 -6.89 2.46 7.70
C GLY A 42 -7.20 2.86 6.26
N ASP A 43 -8.21 2.23 5.66
CA ASP A 43 -8.79 2.74 4.44
C ASP A 43 -9.58 4.02 4.78
N PRO A 44 -9.19 5.20 4.25
CA PRO A 44 -9.89 6.45 4.54
C PRO A 44 -11.36 6.42 4.13
N ASP A 45 -11.73 5.50 3.22
CA ASP A 45 -13.10 5.30 2.75
C ASP A 45 -13.84 4.18 3.51
N ALA A 46 -13.21 3.57 4.52
CA ALA A 46 -13.81 2.48 5.30
C ALA A 46 -15.11 2.94 5.99
N GLY A 47 -16.22 2.28 5.66
CA GLY A 47 -17.53 2.58 6.22
C GLY A 47 -18.26 3.74 5.53
N LEU A 48 -17.69 4.31 4.48
CA LEU A 48 -18.39 5.29 3.64
C LEU A 48 -19.22 4.58 2.56
N GLU A 49 -20.49 4.97 2.46
CA GLU A 49 -21.35 4.53 1.36
C GLU A 49 -21.24 5.51 0.19
N LEU A 50 -21.25 4.98 -1.03
CA LEU A 50 -21.35 5.80 -2.22
C LEU A 50 -22.71 6.49 -2.24
N ARG A 51 -22.72 7.79 -2.58
CA ARG A 51 -23.96 8.54 -2.78
C ARG A 51 -24.78 7.89 -3.89
N THR A 52 -26.11 7.87 -3.73
CA THR A 52 -27.04 7.21 -4.66
C THR A 52 -26.88 7.69 -6.11
N GLU A 53 -26.54 8.96 -6.33
CA GLU A 53 -26.32 9.52 -7.66
C GLU A 53 -25.09 8.91 -8.35
N ILE A 54 -24.05 8.62 -7.56
CA ILE A 54 -22.82 7.99 -8.04
C ILE A 54 -23.08 6.53 -8.39
N ILE A 55 -23.79 5.80 -7.54
CA ILE A 55 -24.21 4.41 -7.82
C ILE A 55 -24.99 4.34 -9.14
N ALA A 56 -26.03 5.17 -9.28
CA ALA A 56 -26.84 5.21 -10.50
C ALA A 56 -26.02 5.57 -11.75
N SER A 57 -25.04 6.47 -11.62
CA SER A 57 -24.13 6.82 -12.72
C SER A 57 -23.24 5.64 -13.13
N ILE A 58 -22.68 4.91 -12.16
CA ILE A 58 -21.85 3.72 -12.41
C ILE A 58 -22.68 2.63 -13.08
N GLU A 59 -23.89 2.36 -12.60
CA GLU A 59 -24.78 1.36 -13.20
C GLU A 59 -25.16 1.71 -14.64
N ARG A 60 -25.42 2.99 -14.93
CA ARG A 60 -25.66 3.47 -16.30
C ARG A 60 -24.43 3.20 -17.17
N GLN A 61 -23.24 3.61 -16.72
CA GLN A 61 -22.00 3.42 -17.47
C GLN A 61 -21.69 1.94 -17.72
N ARG A 62 -21.92 1.06 -16.73
CA ARG A 62 -21.74 -0.38 -16.90
C ARG A 62 -22.66 -0.96 -17.98
N ARG A 63 -23.93 -0.53 -18.01
CA ARG A 63 -24.88 -0.94 -19.06
C ARG A 63 -24.48 -0.42 -20.44
N GLU A 64 -24.01 0.82 -20.53
CA GLU A 64 -23.50 1.39 -21.79
C GLU A 64 -22.28 0.64 -22.29
N TYR A 65 -21.35 0.31 -21.40
CA TYR A 65 -20.16 -0.48 -21.74
C TYR A 65 -20.52 -1.90 -22.21
N ALA A 66 -21.50 -2.54 -21.55
CA ALA A 66 -22.00 -3.86 -21.92
C ALA A 66 -22.69 -3.86 -23.30
N THR A 67 -23.33 -2.76 -23.69
CA THR A 67 -23.93 -2.57 -25.02
C THR A 67 -22.94 -2.11 -26.09
N GLY A 68 -21.64 -2.08 -25.75
CA GLY A 68 -20.55 -1.77 -26.68
C GLY A 68 -20.23 -0.28 -26.82
N LYS A 69 -20.92 0.61 -26.09
CA LYS A 69 -20.51 2.02 -26.01
C LYS A 69 -19.24 2.13 -25.18
N ARG A 70 -18.12 2.41 -25.85
CA ARG A 70 -16.86 2.71 -25.18
C ARG A 70 -16.88 4.14 -24.61
N GLY A 71 -15.95 4.39 -23.68
CA GLY A 71 -15.75 5.72 -23.11
C GLY A 71 -15.25 6.72 -24.14
N LYS A 72 -15.04 7.96 -23.70
CA LYS A 72 -14.41 9.01 -24.52
C LYS A 72 -12.90 8.80 -24.56
N SER A 73 -12.24 9.27 -25.61
CA SER A 73 -10.78 9.29 -25.63
C SER A 73 -10.25 10.27 -24.58
N LEU A 74 -9.00 10.06 -24.14
CA LEU A 74 -8.36 10.98 -23.21
C LEU A 74 -8.23 12.38 -23.83
N ASP A 75 -7.85 12.44 -25.10
CA ASP A 75 -7.67 13.69 -25.86
C ASP A 75 -8.98 14.49 -25.93
N ASP A 76 -10.12 13.84 -26.24
CA ASP A 76 -11.43 14.51 -26.26
C ASP A 76 -11.81 15.08 -24.88
N VAL A 77 -11.37 14.41 -23.81
CA VAL A 77 -11.65 14.85 -22.43
C VAL A 77 -10.72 15.99 -22.03
N ALA A 78 -9.44 15.92 -22.39
CA ALA A 78 -8.45 16.97 -22.13
C ALA A 78 -8.85 18.28 -22.82
N GLN A 79 -9.21 18.21 -24.11
CA GLN A 79 -9.67 19.36 -24.88
C GLN A 79 -10.95 19.98 -24.29
N ARG A 80 -11.90 19.15 -23.82
CA ARG A 80 -13.14 19.65 -23.21
C ARG A 80 -12.92 20.32 -21.85
N LEU A 81 -11.91 19.86 -21.11
CA LEU A 81 -11.60 20.36 -19.77
C LEU A 81 -10.53 21.47 -19.79
N GLU A 82 -10.04 21.86 -20.98
CA GLU A 82 -9.00 22.87 -21.16
C GLU A 82 -7.72 22.51 -20.38
N LEU A 83 -7.37 21.22 -20.37
CA LEU A 83 -6.21 20.66 -19.67
C LEU A 83 -5.02 20.37 -20.59
N ASP A 84 -4.96 21.06 -21.74
CA ASP A 84 -3.88 20.93 -22.74
C ASP A 84 -2.49 21.34 -22.20
#